data_AF-A0A8C4P7J3-F1
#
_entry.id   AF-A0A8C4P7J3-F1
#
_cell.length_a   1.000
_cell.length_b   1.000
_cell.length_c   1.000
_cell.angle_alpha   90.00
_cell.angle_beta   90.00
_cell.angle_gamma   90.00
#
_symmetry.space_group_name_H-M   'P 1'
#
loop_
_entity.id
_entity.type
_entity.pdbx_description
1 polymer ?
#
loop_
_entity_poly.entity_id
_entity_poly.type
_entity_poly.pdbx_seq_one_letter_code
_entity_poly.pdbx_strand_id
1 'polypeptide(L)'
;MFKNQYQGGAFVEIFSAQGKNPGAKWKISGNPSAIWKEYDKEVKGFVFVLEGSSQINKMQLPKEARQTLGLIQQFLTLQIFVPLGQDFSTELLITDLGNIKRRLYLSTVHKELSVTPLHAKIPLLMIKRKIVGTLGIFVNL
;
A
#
# COMPACT_ATOMS: atom_id res chain seq x y z
N MET A 1 -6.76 10.61 10.19
CA MET A 1 -7.32 9.35 10.72
C MET A 1 -6.60 8.92 12.00
N PHE A 2 -5.26 8.90 11.98
CA PHE A 2 -4.37 8.51 13.08
C PHE A 2 -3.77 9.70 13.86
N LYS A 3 -4.02 10.95 13.44
CA LYS A 3 -3.45 12.17 14.06
C LYS A 3 -3.57 12.23 15.58
N ASN A 4 -4.69 11.76 16.14
CA ASN A 4 -4.97 11.81 17.58
C ASN A 4 -4.77 10.45 18.27
N GLN A 5 -4.20 9.46 17.57
CA GLN A 5 -3.92 8.14 18.13
C GLN A 5 -2.47 8.10 18.63
N TYR A 6 -2.20 7.25 19.62
CA TYR A 6 -0.84 7.03 20.08
C TYR A 6 0.00 6.36 18.98
N GLN A 7 1.16 6.94 18.68
CA GLN A 7 2.04 6.53 17.57
C GLN A 7 3.48 6.24 18.03
N GLY A 8 3.75 6.27 19.34
CA GLY A 8 5.08 6.07 19.93
C GLY A 8 5.46 4.61 20.21
N GLY A 9 4.63 3.65 19.80
CA GLY A 9 4.91 2.22 19.93
C GLY A 9 5.89 1.71 18.88
N ALA A 10 6.16 0.40 18.88
CA ALA A 10 7.07 -0.24 17.92
C ALA A 10 6.62 -0.06 16.45
N PHE A 11 5.31 -0.03 16.20
CA PHE A 11 4.71 0.24 14.90
C PHE A 11 3.30 0.79 15.05
N VAL A 12 2.76 1.35 13.96
CA VAL A 12 1.34 1.73 13.84
C VAL A 12 0.71 0.82 12.79
N GLU A 13 -0.21 -0.05 13.22
CA GLU A 13 -0.92 -0.94 12.29
C GLU A 13 -1.99 -0.16 11.51
N ILE A 14 -1.80 -0.01 10.20
CA ILE A 14 -2.75 0.69 9.32
C ILE A 14 -3.73 -0.27 8.64
N PHE A 15 -3.38 -1.54 8.55
CA PHE A 15 -4.18 -2.58 7.93
C PHE A 15 -3.80 -3.95 8.47
N SER A 16 -4.83 -4.77 8.70
CA SER A 16 -4.72 -6.19 8.96
C SER A 16 -5.87 -6.87 8.23
N ALA A 17 -5.61 -8.02 7.60
CA ALA A 17 -6.66 -8.83 7.00
C ALA A 17 -7.49 -9.58 8.06
N GLN A 18 -7.12 -9.47 9.34
CA GLN A 18 -7.80 -10.11 10.46
C GLN A 18 -9.09 -9.39 10.86
N GLY A 19 -9.91 -10.07 11.65
CA GLY A 19 -11.18 -9.51 12.16
C GLY A 19 -12.33 -9.54 11.15
N LYS A 20 -13.47 -8.95 11.57
CA LYS A 20 -14.76 -9.09 10.89
C LYS A 20 -14.89 -8.26 9.60
N ASN A 21 -14.39 -7.02 9.59
CA ASN A 21 -14.48 -6.13 8.42
C ASN A 21 -13.18 -5.31 8.19
N PRO A 22 -12.08 -5.97 7.80
CA PRO A 22 -10.78 -5.33 7.57
C PRO A 22 -10.79 -4.24 6.47
N GLY A 23 -11.72 -4.32 5.52
CA GLY A 23 -11.91 -3.34 4.45
C GLY A 23 -12.69 -2.08 4.85
N ALA A 24 -13.25 -2.00 6.07
CA ALA A 24 -14.21 -0.95 6.45
C ALA A 24 -13.68 0.49 6.25
N LYS A 25 -12.39 0.70 6.54
CA LYS A 25 -11.70 2.00 6.46
C LYS A 25 -11.14 2.28 5.05
N TRP A 26 -11.13 1.27 4.18
CA TRP A 26 -10.54 1.32 2.85
C TRP A 26 -11.63 1.57 1.80
N LYS A 27 -11.30 2.38 0.78
CA LYS A 27 -12.07 2.45 -0.45
C LYS A 27 -11.58 1.34 -1.38
N ILE A 28 -12.43 0.35 -1.61
CA ILE A 28 -12.20 -0.72 -2.58
C ILE A 28 -12.82 -0.26 -3.91
N SER A 29 -12.01 -0.19 -4.96
CA SER A 29 -12.43 0.21 -6.31
C SER A 29 -12.16 -0.94 -7.29
N GLY A 30 -13.02 -1.07 -8.29
CA GLY A 30 -12.90 -2.09 -9.34
C GLY A 30 -13.98 -3.18 -9.25
N ASN A 31 -13.70 -4.34 -9.85
CA ASN A 31 -14.64 -5.46 -9.84
C ASN A 31 -14.66 -6.11 -8.43
N PRO A 32 -15.83 -6.29 -7.77
CA PRO A 32 -15.92 -6.97 -6.48
C PRO A 32 -15.32 -8.37 -6.47
N SER A 33 -15.34 -9.08 -7.60
CA SER A 33 -14.73 -10.41 -7.71
C SER A 33 -13.21 -10.37 -7.83
N ALA A 34 -12.61 -9.20 -8.05
CA ALA A 34 -11.17 -9.04 -8.20
C ALA A 34 -10.48 -8.64 -6.87
N ILE A 35 -11.24 -8.27 -5.84
CA ILE A 35 -10.68 -7.92 -4.53
C ILE A 35 -11.49 -8.60 -3.43
N TRP A 36 -10.90 -9.60 -2.79
CA TRP A 36 -11.56 -10.35 -1.73
C TRP A 36 -10.60 -10.71 -0.60
N LYS A 37 -11.18 -11.17 0.51
CA LYS A 37 -10.47 -11.74 1.64
C LYS A 37 -10.58 -13.26 1.58
N GLU A 38 -9.47 -13.97 1.75
CA GLU A 38 -9.45 -15.42 1.83
C GLU A 38 -8.51 -15.92 2.93
N TYR A 39 -8.71 -17.16 3.37
CA TYR A 39 -7.80 -17.84 4.28
C TYR A 39 -6.74 -18.56 3.46
N ASP A 40 -5.50 -18.11 3.56
CA ASP A 40 -4.36 -18.74 2.92
C ASP A 40 -3.74 -19.77 3.88
N LYS A 41 -3.58 -20.99 3.37
CA LYS A 41 -3.12 -22.14 4.15
C LYS A 41 -1.61 -22.09 4.43
N GLU A 42 -0.82 -21.48 3.57
CA GLU A 42 0.63 -21.38 3.72
C GLU A 42 1.00 -20.39 4.82
N VAL A 43 0.34 -19.23 4.85
CA VAL A 43 0.52 -18.25 5.94
C VAL A 43 -0.37 -18.52 7.16
N LYS A 44 -1.25 -19.53 7.08
CA LYS A 44 -2.21 -19.93 8.13
C LYS A 44 -3.05 -18.74 8.64
N GLY A 45 -3.45 -17.86 7.73
CA GLY A 45 -4.08 -16.60 8.09
C GLY A 45 -4.92 -16.03 6.96
N PHE A 46 -5.68 -14.99 7.28
CA PHE A 46 -6.40 -14.27 6.26
C PHE A 46 -5.49 -13.31 5.51
N VAL A 47 -5.69 -13.22 4.20
CA VAL A 47 -5.02 -12.29 3.29
C VAL A 47 -6.07 -11.54 2.47
N PHE A 48 -5.66 -10.43 1.86
CA PHE A 48 -6.43 -9.79 0.79
C PHE A 48 -5.79 -10.10 -0.54
N VAL A 49 -6.60 -10.61 -1.46
CA VAL A 49 -6.21 -10.87 -2.83
C VAL A 49 -6.70 -9.72 -3.69
N LEU A 50 -5.80 -9.18 -4.51
CA LEU A 50 -6.09 -8.14 -5.49
C LEU A 50 -5.65 -8.66 -6.86
N GLU A 51 -6.61 -8.92 -7.75
CA GLU A 51 -6.37 -9.40 -9.10
C GLU A 51 -6.74 -8.37 -10.16
N GLY A 52 -6.26 -8.58 -11.38
CA GLY A 52 -6.54 -7.73 -12.53
C GLY A 52 -5.73 -6.43 -12.56
N SER A 53 -6.21 -5.46 -13.33
CA SER A 53 -5.46 -4.22 -13.61
C SER A 53 -5.40 -3.31 -12.39
N SER A 54 -4.19 -2.87 -12.01
CA SER A 54 -3.95 -1.93 -10.91
C SER A 54 -4.51 -0.51 -11.16
N GLN A 55 -4.90 -0.20 -12.40
CA GLN A 55 -5.61 1.04 -12.73
C GLN A 55 -7.07 1.03 -12.26
N ILE A 56 -7.69 -0.16 -12.27
CA ILE A 56 -9.12 -0.36 -11.98
C ILE A 56 -9.29 -0.92 -10.57
N ASN A 57 -8.58 -2.01 -10.27
CA ASN A 57 -8.70 -2.79 -9.04
C ASN A 57 -7.66 -2.29 -8.03
N LYS A 58 -8.12 -1.53 -7.03
CA LYS A 58 -7.24 -0.97 -5.99
C LYS A 58 -7.96 -0.76 -4.67
N MET A 59 -7.17 -0.84 -3.59
CA MET A 59 -7.58 -0.47 -2.24
C MET A 59 -6.89 0.85 -1.85
N GLN A 60 -7.66 1.81 -1.36
CA GLN A 60 -7.15 3.12 -0.94
C GLN A 60 -7.52 3.42 0.53
N LEU A 61 -6.54 3.90 1.29
CA LEU A 61 -6.72 4.43 2.65
C LEU A 61 -6.22 5.87 2.72
N PRO A 62 -6.97 6.81 3.32
CA PRO A 62 -8.33 6.65 3.84
C PRO A 62 -9.38 6.53 2.73
N LYS A 63 -10.59 6.07 3.09
CA LYS A 63 -11.71 5.90 2.15
C LYS A 63 -12.05 7.18 1.37
N GLU A 64 -11.94 8.32 2.04
CA GLU A 64 -12.16 9.64 1.44
C GLU A 64 -10.85 10.32 1.07
N ALA A 65 -10.68 10.68 -0.20
CA ALA A 65 -9.44 11.29 -0.70
C ALA A 65 -9.08 12.64 -0.06
N ARG A 66 -10.05 13.33 0.55
CA ARG A 66 -9.81 14.60 1.26
C ARG A 66 -9.25 14.38 2.67
N GLN A 67 -9.46 13.20 3.25
CA GLN A 67 -8.95 12.87 4.58
C GLN A 67 -7.46 12.52 4.50
N THR A 68 -6.70 12.91 5.52
CA THR A 68 -5.29 12.51 5.67
C THR A 68 -5.16 11.40 6.70
N LEU A 69 -4.12 10.56 6.55
CA LEU A 69 -3.80 9.55 7.55
C LEU A 69 -3.33 10.22 8.85
N GLY A 70 -2.41 11.19 8.76
CA GLY A 70 -1.81 11.82 9.94
C GLY A 70 -0.82 10.89 10.64
N LEU A 71 -0.10 10.09 9.86
CA LEU A 71 0.99 9.23 10.29
C LEU A 71 2.30 10.02 10.21
N ILE A 72 3.22 9.77 11.14
CA ILE A 72 4.51 10.46 11.26
C ILE A 72 5.71 9.51 11.16
N GLN A 73 5.47 8.23 10.87
CA GLN A 73 6.51 7.21 10.75
C GLN A 73 7.28 7.37 9.45
N GLN A 74 8.60 7.26 9.53
CA GLN A 74 9.50 7.30 8.38
C GLN A 74 9.49 6.00 7.56
N PHE A 75 9.01 4.90 8.13
CA PHE A 75 8.99 3.60 7.47
C PHE A 75 7.56 3.13 7.26
N LEU A 76 7.23 2.78 6.03
CA LEU A 76 6.07 1.98 5.70
C LEU A 76 6.53 0.58 5.33
N THR A 77 5.89 -0.43 5.92
CA THR A 77 6.18 -1.83 5.64
C THR A 77 4.93 -2.53 5.13
N LEU A 78 5.05 -3.22 4.00
CA LEU A 78 3.99 -4.03 3.40
C LEU A 78 4.43 -5.49 3.35
N GLN A 79 3.58 -6.39 3.86
CA GLN A 79 3.72 -7.82 3.64
C GLN A 79 2.95 -8.18 2.38
N ILE A 80 3.66 -8.61 1.34
CA ILE A 80 3.08 -8.84 0.01
C ILE A 80 3.54 -10.17 -0.57
N PHE A 81 2.66 -10.80 -1.34
CA PHE A 81 2.97 -11.90 -2.23
C PHE A 81 2.71 -11.44 -3.66
N VAL A 82 3.70 -11.57 -4.54
CA VAL A 82 3.55 -11.25 -5.95
C VAL A 82 3.68 -12.53 -6.77
N PRO A 83 2.61 -12.97 -7.48
CA PRO A 83 2.69 -14.13 -8.35
C PRO A 83 3.71 -13.93 -9.49
N LEU A 84 4.16 -15.03 -10.08
CA LEU A 84 5.02 -14.96 -11.26
C LEU A 84 4.25 -14.39 -12.45
N GLY A 85 4.88 -13.49 -13.21
CA GLY A 85 4.28 -12.88 -14.39
C GLY A 85 3.22 -11.82 -14.11
N GLN A 86 2.89 -11.54 -12.84
CA GLN A 86 1.90 -10.53 -12.46
C GLN A 86 2.57 -9.22 -12.05
N ASP A 87 1.91 -8.10 -12.33
CA ASP A 87 2.41 -6.79 -11.92
C ASP A 87 1.93 -6.40 -10.53
N PHE A 88 2.74 -5.57 -9.87
CA PHE A 88 2.43 -4.97 -8.59
C PHE A 88 2.70 -3.47 -8.63
N SER A 89 1.85 -2.71 -7.97
CA SER A 89 2.11 -1.30 -7.68
C SER A 89 1.51 -0.88 -6.35
N THR A 90 2.10 0.16 -5.77
CA THR A 90 1.57 0.86 -4.60
C THR A 90 1.84 2.35 -4.73
N GLU A 91 0.92 3.17 -4.23
CA GLU A 91 1.00 4.62 -4.29
C GLU A 91 0.96 5.22 -2.89
N LEU A 92 1.86 6.16 -2.64
CA LEU A 92 1.94 6.92 -1.40
C LEU A 92 1.77 8.40 -1.70
N LEU A 93 0.88 9.06 -0.96
CA LEU A 93 0.76 10.51 -0.93
C LEU A 93 1.36 11.00 0.39
N ILE A 94 2.54 11.60 0.33
CA ILE A 94 3.24 12.14 1.49
C ILE A 94 3.12 13.66 1.53
N THR A 95 3.24 14.23 2.72
CA THR A 95 3.36 15.68 2.93
C THR A 95 4.75 15.94 3.45
N ASP A 96 5.51 16.80 2.77
CA ASP A 96 6.86 17.18 3.19
C ASP A 96 6.85 18.28 4.27
N LEU A 97 8.03 18.63 4.78
CA LEU A 97 8.25 19.74 5.71
C LEU A 97 7.72 21.10 5.21
N GLY A 98 7.62 21.31 3.90
CA GLY A 98 7.04 22.50 3.29
C GLY A 98 5.51 22.48 3.21
N ASN A 99 4.87 21.46 3.79
CA ASN A 99 3.43 21.19 3.67
C ASN A 99 2.98 20.95 2.22
N ILE A 100 3.88 20.48 1.35
CA ILE A 100 3.61 20.15 -0.04
C ILE A 100 3.30 18.66 -0.16
N LYS A 101 2.20 18.34 -0.84
CA LYS A 101 1.84 16.95 -1.14
C LYS A 101 2.65 16.42 -2.31
N ARG A 102 3.34 15.29 -2.12
CA ARG A 102 4.12 14.60 -3.15
C ARG A 102 3.62 13.17 -3.30
N ARG A 103 3.50 12.71 -4.55
CA ARG A 103 3.05 11.35 -4.88
C ARG A 103 4.24 10.47 -5.25
N LEU A 104 4.41 9.36 -4.53
CA LEU A 104 5.34 8.30 -4.87
C LEU A 104 4.55 7.12 -5.44
N TYR A 105 4.83 6.76 -6.69
CA TYR A 105 4.21 5.62 -7.36
C TYR A 105 5.27 4.54 -7.59
N LEU A 106 5.21 3.46 -6.82
CA LEU A 106 6.16 2.35 -6.90
C LEU A 106 5.52 1.22 -7.72
N SER A 107 6.19 0.71 -8.76
CA SER A 107 5.59 -0.32 -9.61
C SER A 107 6.61 -1.20 -10.33
N THR A 108 6.23 -2.46 -10.57
CA THR A 108 7.00 -3.42 -11.38
C THR A 108 6.91 -3.16 -12.89
N VAL A 109 5.92 -2.37 -13.34
CA VAL A 109 5.70 -2.06 -14.76
C VAL A 109 6.70 -1.03 -15.27
N HIS A 110 7.05 -0.06 -14.42
CA HIS A 110 8.03 0.97 -14.78
C HIS A 110 9.44 0.40 -14.73
N LYS A 111 10.24 0.70 -15.76
CA LYS A 111 11.64 0.27 -15.86
C LYS A 111 12.63 1.36 -15.43
N GLU A 112 12.20 2.61 -15.50
CA GLU A 112 13.04 3.77 -15.22
C GLU A 112 12.43 4.66 -14.14
N LEU A 113 13.31 5.32 -13.39
CA LEU A 113 12.92 6.34 -12.43
C LEU A 113 12.52 7.61 -13.18
N SER A 114 11.33 8.13 -12.90
CA SER A 114 10.88 9.43 -13.40
C SER A 114 10.47 10.32 -12.25
N VAL A 115 11.07 11.51 -12.15
CA VAL A 115 10.86 12.44 -11.03
C VAL A 115 10.48 13.81 -11.55
N THR A 116 9.44 14.37 -10.96
CA THR A 116 9.00 15.76 -11.09
C THR A 116 8.91 16.35 -9.68
N PRO A 117 8.77 17.68 -9.51
CA PRO A 117 8.62 18.27 -8.18
C PRO A 117 7.50 17.67 -7.33
N LEU A 118 6.40 17.21 -7.94
CA LEU A 118 5.23 16.70 -7.22
C LEU A 118 5.05 15.18 -7.28
N HIS A 119 5.76 14.50 -8.19
CA HIS A 119 5.54 13.08 -8.47
C HIS A 119 6.85 12.35 -8.71
N ALA A 120 6.99 11.15 -8.15
CA ALA A 120 8.04 10.21 -8.49
C ALA A 120 7.43 8.86 -8.90
N LYS A 121 7.81 8.34 -10.07
CA LYS A 121 7.54 6.96 -10.51
C LYS A 121 8.80 6.14 -10.28
N ILE A 122 8.74 5.19 -9.36
CA ILE A 122 9.89 4.43 -8.89
C ILE A 122 9.74 2.97 -9.36
N PRO A 123 10.70 2.43 -10.11
CA PRO A 123 10.66 1.05 -10.59
C PRO A 123 10.96 0.06 -9.45
N LEU A 124 10.14 -0.99 -9.31
CA LEU A 124 10.35 -2.09 -8.35
C LEU A 124 11.07 -3.26 -9.03
N LEU A 125 12.35 -3.06 -9.36
CA LEU A 125 13.13 -3.99 -10.17
C LEU A 125 13.46 -5.32 -9.47
N MET A 126 13.59 -5.31 -8.14
CA MET A 126 14.08 -6.45 -7.35
C MET A 126 13.01 -7.06 -6.44
N ILE A 127 11.74 -6.97 -6.81
CA ILE A 127 10.67 -7.57 -6.01
C ILE A 127 10.77 -9.11 -6.06
N LYS A 128 10.77 -9.74 -4.89
CA LYS A 128 10.71 -11.21 -4.80
C LYS A 128 9.31 -11.68 -5.22
N ARG A 129 9.26 -12.81 -5.95
CA ARG A 129 8.03 -13.39 -6.50
C ARG A 129 7.87 -14.83 -6.02
N LYS A 130 6.63 -15.33 -5.98
CA LYS A 130 6.27 -16.66 -5.46
C LYS A 130 6.65 -16.91 -3.99
N ILE A 131 6.95 -15.85 -3.24
CA ILE A 131 7.23 -15.93 -1.80
C ILE A 131 6.65 -14.69 -1.14
N VAL A 132 6.13 -14.86 0.08
CA VAL A 132 5.72 -13.73 0.92
C VAL A 132 6.96 -12.96 1.31
N GLY A 133 6.97 -11.66 1.00
CA GLY A 133 8.09 -10.77 1.26
C GLY A 133 7.65 -9.50 1.95
N THR A 134 8.63 -8.83 2.55
CA THR A 134 8.47 -7.53 3.17
C THR A 134 8.99 -6.45 2.23
N LEU A 135 8.12 -5.55 1.79
CA LEU A 135 8.49 -4.33 1.09
C LEU A 135 8.56 -3.19 2.11
N GLY A 136 9.77 -2.77 2.45
CA GLY A 136 10.04 -1.59 3.27
C GLY A 136 10.23 -0.35 2.40
N ILE A 137 9.52 0.72 2.71
CA ILE A 137 9.63 2.02 2.05
C ILE A 137 10.03 3.04 3.11
N PHE A 138 11.20 3.63 2.94
CA PHE A 138 11.66 4.74 3.77
C PHE A 138 11.25 6.06 3.12
N VAL A 139 10.59 6.91 3.90
CA VAL A 139 10.22 8.28 3.55
C VAL A 139 10.83 9.21 4.58
N ASN A 140 11.63 10.17 4.11
CA ASN A 140 12.07 11.28 4.94
C ASN A 140 10.96 12.34 4.88
N LEU A 141 10.28 12.56 6.01
CA LEU A 141 9.11 13.45 6.13
C LEU A 141 9.54 14.89 6.41
#